data_AF-A0A9J6FAB5-F1
#
_entry.id   AF-A0A9J6FAB5-F1
#
_cell.length_a   1.000
_cell.length_b   1.000
_cell.length_c   1.000
_cell.angle_alpha   90.00
_cell.angle_beta   90.00
_cell.angle_gamma   90.00
#
_symmetry.space_group_name_H-M   'P 1'
#
loop_
_entity.id
_entity.type
_entity.pdbx_description
1 polymer ?
#
loop_
_entity_poly.entity_id
_entity_poly.type
_entity_poly.pdbx_seq_one_letter_code
_entity_poly.pdbx_strand_id
1 'polypeptide(L)'
;MIVKDVIVEGSGNFDRLGFFNVHPNLSTWAYNISAFNENPAATAGIRSHDLRITSAFIDCASGLLSAISWKDTKIRVNQSFYWYIGHAGNNTEFKYRASGAYIFRPQQQEPLPVADKAELVHIEKNGTIVQEVHQKFSDWLTQVIRVYDDADFVEFNWVVGSIPVADQKGKEIITRFDTELKNDGIFYTDSNGREIIQRRLNYRPTWNVNIQEPVAGNYYPVNSRIYIADPTEKVQFTMLTDRSQGGSSLREGSVELMCTALKRSLPGNVQLLTLEHWNKGDQVLLRLEHFFEKNDQAGEFSKPVNFSLQAAFVRTIEDMTEMNLVATETKGNTRRFEFETEGSLEAKGLMSG
;
A
#
# COMPACT_ATOMS: atom_id res chain seq x y z
N MET A 1 0.00 -5.26 22.63
CA MET A 1 0.28 -3.87 22.23
C MET A 1 1.61 -3.38 22.82
N ILE A 2 2.69 -3.33 22.02
CA ILE A 2 3.91 -2.60 22.34
C ILE A 2 4.10 -1.58 21.23
N VAL A 3 3.70 -0.33 21.48
CA VAL A 3 4.00 0.80 20.58
C VAL A 3 5.48 1.15 20.75
N LYS A 4 6.20 1.33 19.64
CA LYS A 4 7.58 1.81 19.62
C LYS A 4 7.72 2.89 18.55
N ASP A 5 8.02 4.10 18.98
CA ASP A 5 8.25 5.27 18.12
C ASP A 5 9.76 5.42 17.90
N VAL A 6 10.20 5.76 16.69
CA VAL A 6 11.62 5.99 16.38
C VAL A 6 11.83 6.64 15.00
N ILE A 7 12.96 7.33 14.82
CA ILE A 7 13.33 8.25 13.72
C ILE A 7 14.79 7.89 13.24
N VAL A 8 15.05 7.16 12.14
CA VAL A 8 16.45 6.67 11.80
C VAL A 8 17.34 7.70 11.07
N GLU A 9 18.54 7.34 10.58
CA GLU A 9 19.26 7.96 9.44
C GLU A 9 19.91 6.84 8.58
N GLY A 10 20.38 7.08 7.34
CA GLY A 10 20.74 5.97 6.45
C GLY A 10 21.40 6.20 5.08
N SER A 11 21.88 5.07 4.52
CA SER A 11 22.26 4.84 3.11
C SER A 11 22.46 3.33 2.82
N GLY A 12 22.47 2.90 1.53
CA GLY A 12 22.95 1.56 1.09
C GLY A 12 21.90 0.53 0.59
N ASN A 13 22.25 -0.31 -0.41
CA ASN A 13 21.39 -1.28 -1.13
C ASN A 13 21.94 -2.72 -1.09
N PHE A 14 21.09 -3.75 -1.31
CA PHE A 14 21.48 -5.09 -1.84
C PHE A 14 20.30 -5.84 -2.51
N ASP A 15 20.63 -6.80 -3.39
CA ASP A 15 19.72 -7.52 -4.31
C ASP A 15 18.95 -8.73 -3.70
N ARG A 16 18.00 -9.29 -4.47
CA ARG A 16 17.09 -10.38 -4.05
C ARG A 16 17.43 -11.75 -4.66
N LEU A 17 17.27 -12.82 -3.86
CA LEU A 17 16.86 -14.15 -4.33
C LEU A 17 15.41 -14.41 -3.92
N GLY A 18 14.65 -15.12 -4.76
CA GLY A 18 13.29 -15.56 -4.47
C GLY A 18 13.19 -17.07 -4.25
N PHE A 19 12.48 -17.48 -3.19
CA PHE A 19 11.98 -18.83 -2.97
C PHE A 19 10.52 -18.72 -2.51
N PHE A 20 9.69 -19.73 -2.80
CA PHE A 20 8.33 -19.80 -2.26
C PHE A 20 8.02 -21.17 -1.66
N ASN A 21 7.33 -21.16 -0.52
CA ASN A 21 6.78 -22.33 0.14
C ASN A 21 5.33 -22.53 -0.30
N VAL A 22 4.95 -23.76 -0.66
CA VAL A 22 3.55 -24.18 -0.72
C VAL A 22 3.19 -24.76 0.65
N HIS A 23 2.19 -24.21 1.32
CA HIS A 23 1.81 -24.63 2.68
C HIS A 23 0.47 -25.38 2.69
N PRO A 24 0.48 -26.73 2.62
CA PRO A 24 -0.56 -27.53 3.24
C PRO A 24 -0.30 -27.58 4.75
N ASN A 25 -1.28 -27.16 5.54
CA ASN A 25 -1.41 -27.27 7.00
C ASN A 25 -0.21 -27.81 7.82
N LEU A 26 0.46 -26.90 8.56
CA LEU A 26 1.15 -27.16 9.84
C LEU A 26 2.03 -28.42 9.94
N SER A 27 3.11 -28.50 9.14
CA SER A 27 4.31 -29.26 9.53
C SER A 27 5.57 -28.71 8.85
N THR A 28 6.75 -29.02 9.40
CA THR A 28 8.05 -28.63 8.86
C THR A 28 8.79 -29.86 8.34
N TRP A 29 9.15 -29.85 7.04
CA TRP A 29 10.05 -30.82 6.43
C TRP A 29 11.19 -30.10 5.71
N ALA A 30 12.38 -30.70 5.74
CA ALA A 30 13.54 -30.24 4.98
C ALA A 30 13.60 -31.03 3.65
N TYR A 31 13.80 -30.33 2.54
CA TYR A 31 13.94 -30.93 1.21
C TYR A 31 15.41 -30.88 0.75
N ASN A 32 15.93 -32.01 0.30
CA ASN A 32 17.19 -32.06 -0.43
C ASN A 32 16.91 -31.88 -1.93
N ILE A 33 17.63 -30.96 -2.57
CA ILE A 33 17.57 -30.75 -4.02
C ILE A 33 18.66 -31.61 -4.68
N SER A 34 18.27 -32.43 -5.66
CA SER A 34 19.19 -33.07 -6.59
C SER A 34 18.71 -32.81 -8.02
N ALA A 35 19.60 -32.26 -8.85
CA ALA A 35 19.30 -32.00 -10.25
C ALA A 35 19.51 -33.28 -11.07
N PHE A 36 18.50 -33.70 -11.81
CA PHE A 36 18.63 -34.72 -12.85
C PHE A 36 18.72 -34.06 -14.23
N ASN A 37 19.59 -34.60 -15.05
CA ASN A 37 19.82 -34.17 -16.43
C ASN A 37 19.17 -35.23 -17.34
N GLU A 38 18.07 -34.91 -18.02
CA GLU A 38 17.45 -35.82 -18.99
C GLU A 38 17.52 -35.28 -20.42
N ASN A 39 17.80 -36.21 -21.33
CA ASN A 39 18.19 -36.00 -22.72
C ASN A 39 16.94 -35.85 -23.62
N PRO A 40 16.93 -35.02 -24.69
CA PRO A 40 15.70 -34.67 -25.39
C PRO A 40 15.30 -35.72 -26.45
N ALA A 41 14.55 -36.75 -26.05
CA ALA A 41 13.96 -37.72 -26.99
C ALA A 41 12.69 -38.42 -26.44
N ALA A 42 11.61 -37.68 -26.21
CA ALA A 42 10.27 -38.26 -26.01
C ALA A 42 9.16 -37.33 -26.57
N THR A 43 8.51 -37.78 -27.64
CA THR A 43 7.34 -37.12 -28.25
C THR A 43 6.02 -37.48 -27.56
N ALA A 44 4.99 -36.68 -27.82
CA ALA A 44 3.56 -36.86 -27.53
C ALA A 44 3.07 -36.46 -26.13
N GLY A 45 2.54 -35.24 -26.06
CA GLY A 45 1.70 -34.73 -24.98
C GLY A 45 1.25 -33.31 -25.32
N ILE A 46 -0.01 -33.13 -25.72
CA ILE A 46 -0.56 -31.80 -25.98
C ILE A 46 -0.62 -31.05 -24.66
N ARG A 47 0.35 -30.15 -24.41
CA ARG A 47 0.30 -29.22 -23.28
C ARG A 47 -0.67 -28.09 -23.62
N SER A 48 -1.91 -28.21 -23.17
CA SER A 48 -2.80 -27.07 -22.98
C SER A 48 -2.24 -26.20 -21.85
N HIS A 49 -1.28 -25.33 -22.17
CA HIS A 49 -0.55 -24.48 -21.22
C HIS A 49 -1.09 -23.04 -21.17
N ASP A 50 -2.39 -22.87 -21.41
CA ASP A 50 -3.11 -21.63 -21.13
C ASP A 50 -4.33 -21.96 -20.26
N LEU A 51 -4.04 -22.32 -19.00
CA LEU A 51 -5.01 -22.57 -17.94
C LEU A 51 -5.21 -21.34 -17.04
N ARG A 52 -4.61 -20.20 -17.39
CA ARG A 52 -4.59 -19.01 -16.54
C ARG A 52 -5.98 -18.41 -16.40
N ILE A 53 -6.44 -18.33 -15.15
CA ILE A 53 -7.74 -17.76 -14.81
C ILE A 53 -7.71 -16.23 -14.95
N THR A 54 -6.55 -15.61 -14.79
CA THR A 54 -6.37 -14.15 -14.84
C THR A 54 -5.36 -13.76 -15.92
N SER A 55 -5.52 -12.59 -16.55
CA SER A 55 -4.54 -12.06 -17.51
C SER A 55 -4.50 -10.53 -17.49
N ALA A 56 -3.33 -9.96 -17.79
CA ALA A 56 -3.13 -8.53 -17.99
C ALA A 56 -2.63 -8.26 -19.42
N PHE A 57 -3.21 -7.26 -20.09
CA PHE A 57 -2.89 -6.93 -21.47
C PHE A 57 -2.14 -5.60 -21.53
N ILE A 58 -0.91 -5.60 -22.05
CA ILE A 58 -0.07 -4.42 -22.19
C ILE A 58 -0.11 -3.93 -23.65
N ASP A 59 -0.41 -2.66 -23.87
CA ASP A 59 -0.17 -2.04 -25.16
C ASP A 59 1.33 -1.83 -25.36
N CYS A 60 1.90 -2.40 -26.41
CA CYS A 60 3.34 -2.32 -26.67
C CYS A 60 3.79 -0.96 -27.23
N ALA A 61 2.86 -0.09 -27.66
CA ALA A 61 3.20 1.25 -28.16
C ALA A 61 3.39 2.26 -27.02
N SER A 62 2.49 2.26 -26.03
CA SER A 62 2.57 3.08 -24.81
C SER A 62 3.29 2.38 -23.64
N GLY A 63 3.44 1.06 -23.69
CA GLY A 63 3.94 0.25 -22.56
C GLY A 63 2.98 0.17 -21.37
N LEU A 64 1.75 0.70 -21.48
CA LEU A 64 0.78 0.77 -20.38
C LEU A 64 -0.17 -0.43 -20.36
N LEU A 65 -0.82 -0.65 -19.22
CA LEU A 65 -1.95 -1.58 -19.13
C LEU A 65 -3.10 -1.08 -20.02
N SER A 66 -3.76 -1.99 -20.73
CA SER A 66 -4.89 -1.70 -21.62
C SER A 66 -6.17 -2.46 -21.26
N ALA A 67 -6.03 -3.64 -20.66
CA ALA A 67 -7.14 -4.46 -20.18
C ALA A 67 -6.66 -5.47 -19.13
N ILE A 68 -7.61 -5.98 -18.35
CA ILE A 68 -7.45 -7.21 -17.55
C ILE A 68 -8.59 -8.17 -17.85
N SER A 69 -8.37 -9.46 -17.69
CA SER A 69 -9.42 -10.48 -17.70
C SER A 69 -9.33 -11.41 -16.51
N TRP A 70 -10.49 -11.87 -16.06
CA TRP A 70 -10.68 -12.91 -15.07
C TRP A 70 -11.78 -13.85 -15.58
N LYS A 71 -11.43 -15.11 -15.85
CA LYS A 71 -12.26 -16.08 -16.57
C LYS A 71 -12.76 -15.45 -17.89
N ASP A 72 -14.05 -15.56 -18.16
CA ASP A 72 -14.70 -15.02 -19.36
C ASP A 72 -14.95 -13.50 -19.28
N THR A 73 -14.72 -12.86 -18.13
CA THR A 73 -14.90 -11.41 -17.95
C THR A 73 -13.62 -10.67 -18.32
N LYS A 74 -13.68 -9.81 -19.33
CA LYS A 74 -12.59 -8.91 -19.74
C LYS A 74 -13.07 -7.46 -19.72
N ILE A 75 -12.30 -6.58 -19.06
CA ILE A 75 -12.56 -5.14 -19.02
C ILE A 75 -11.36 -4.36 -19.55
N ARG A 76 -11.64 -3.25 -20.25
CA ARG A 76 -10.61 -2.25 -20.57
C ARG A 76 -10.26 -1.47 -19.30
N VAL A 77 -8.97 -1.37 -19.04
CA VAL A 77 -8.38 -0.70 -17.88
C VAL A 77 -7.07 -0.07 -18.33
N ASN A 78 -7.01 1.25 -18.32
CA ASN A 78 -5.76 1.99 -18.47
C ASN A 78 -5.19 2.26 -17.08
N GLN A 79 -3.91 1.94 -16.86
CA GLN A 79 -3.22 2.25 -15.62
C GLN A 79 -2.01 3.12 -15.92
N SER A 80 -1.89 4.24 -15.19
CA SER A 80 -0.70 5.09 -15.23
C SER A 80 -0.49 5.80 -13.89
N PHE A 81 0.70 6.40 -13.75
CA PHE A 81 1.06 7.23 -12.60
C PHE A 81 0.89 8.71 -12.93
N TYR A 82 0.28 9.44 -12.01
CA TYR A 82 0.06 10.87 -12.09
C TYR A 82 0.53 11.55 -10.80
N TRP A 83 0.52 12.88 -10.76
CA TRP A 83 0.83 13.62 -9.56
C TRP A 83 0.03 14.92 -9.45
N TYR A 84 -0.38 15.22 -8.23
CA TYR A 84 -0.96 16.51 -7.88
C TYR A 84 0.13 17.48 -7.46
N ILE A 85 0.05 18.73 -7.94
CA ILE A 85 0.87 19.83 -7.40
C ILE A 85 0.33 20.16 -6.00
N GLY A 86 1.15 20.01 -4.96
CA GLY A 86 0.79 20.44 -3.62
C GLY A 86 0.71 21.97 -3.54
N HIS A 87 -0.39 22.52 -3.03
CA HIS A 87 -0.58 23.97 -2.92
C HIS A 87 0.49 24.61 -2.04
N ALA A 88 1.30 25.50 -2.61
CA ALA A 88 2.28 26.29 -1.88
C ALA A 88 1.58 27.34 -1.01
N GLY A 89 1.43 27.07 0.28
CA GLY A 89 0.85 27.97 1.27
C GLY A 89 1.87 28.39 2.34
N ASN A 90 1.63 29.53 2.99
CA ASN A 90 2.44 30.00 4.12
C ASN A 90 1.82 29.65 5.49
N ASN A 91 0.62 29.05 5.49
CA ASN A 91 -0.15 28.65 6.68
C ASN A 91 -0.53 29.78 7.66
N THR A 92 -0.39 31.07 7.31
CA THR A 92 -0.71 32.20 8.22
C THR A 92 -2.21 32.37 8.45
N GLU A 93 -3.03 32.03 7.45
CA GLU A 93 -4.49 32.08 7.50
C GLU A 93 -5.09 30.86 6.79
N PHE A 94 -6.38 30.58 7.02
CA PHE A 94 -7.09 29.44 6.40
C PHE A 94 -7.01 29.44 4.85
N LYS A 95 -7.17 30.60 4.20
CA LYS A 95 -7.02 30.76 2.73
C LYS A 95 -5.61 30.39 2.22
N TYR A 96 -4.59 30.53 3.06
CA TYR A 96 -3.18 30.30 2.70
C TYR A 96 -2.62 28.97 3.23
N ARG A 97 -3.50 28.00 3.54
CA ARG A 97 -3.09 26.64 3.93
C ARG A 97 -2.29 25.96 2.81
N ALA A 98 -1.19 25.32 3.17
CA ALA A 98 -0.37 24.52 2.28
C ALA A 98 -0.88 23.07 2.18
N SER A 99 -0.47 22.34 1.14
CA SER A 99 -0.41 20.87 1.21
C SER A 99 0.70 20.45 2.18
N GLY A 100 0.55 19.30 2.83
CA GLY A 100 1.54 18.76 3.76
C GLY A 100 1.06 17.45 4.41
N ALA A 101 1.77 16.99 5.45
CA ALA A 101 1.61 15.65 6.03
C ALA A 101 0.16 15.23 6.40
N TYR A 102 -0.71 16.19 6.74
CA TYR A 102 -2.12 15.93 7.08
C TYR A 102 -3.11 16.49 6.07
N ILE A 103 -2.78 17.63 5.46
CA ILE A 103 -3.67 18.38 4.58
C ILE A 103 -3.20 18.07 3.17
N PHE A 104 -3.90 17.16 2.50
CA PHE A 104 -3.82 17.09 1.05
C PHE A 104 -4.57 18.29 0.47
N ARG A 105 -3.83 19.24 -0.12
CA ARG A 105 -4.41 20.40 -0.81
C ARG A 105 -3.82 20.52 -2.21
N PRO A 106 -4.42 19.88 -3.23
CA PRO A 106 -3.94 19.98 -4.60
C PRO A 106 -4.23 21.38 -5.16
N GLN A 107 -3.25 21.99 -5.82
CA GLN A 107 -3.39 23.31 -6.45
C GLN A 107 -4.36 23.31 -7.64
N GLN A 108 -4.61 22.14 -8.24
CA GLN A 108 -5.45 21.95 -9.43
C GLN A 108 -6.21 20.63 -9.34
N GLN A 109 -7.36 20.54 -10.01
CA GLN A 109 -8.28 19.40 -9.89
C GLN A 109 -7.85 18.17 -10.70
N GLU A 110 -7.18 18.38 -11.84
CA GLU A 110 -6.61 17.32 -12.65
C GLU A 110 -5.12 17.15 -12.32
N PRO A 111 -4.63 15.92 -12.05
CA PRO A 111 -3.23 15.67 -11.84
C PRO A 111 -2.48 15.64 -13.18
N LEU A 112 -1.16 15.85 -13.14
CA LEU A 112 -0.30 15.76 -14.31
C LEU A 112 0.24 14.32 -14.45
N PRO A 113 0.42 13.77 -15.66
CA PRO A 113 1.06 12.47 -15.82
C PRO A 113 2.51 12.53 -15.30
N VAL A 114 3.01 11.41 -14.76
CA VAL A 114 4.44 11.22 -14.51
C VAL A 114 5.19 10.99 -15.83
N ALA A 115 4.58 10.24 -16.75
CA ALA A 115 5.02 10.06 -18.12
C ALA A 115 3.85 9.67 -19.03
N ASP A 116 3.93 10.00 -20.32
CA ASP A 116 2.90 9.64 -21.32
C ASP A 116 2.95 8.15 -21.73
N LYS A 117 4.06 7.48 -21.42
CA LYS A 117 4.33 6.08 -21.74
C LYS A 117 5.26 5.46 -20.70
N ALA A 118 5.24 4.14 -20.57
CA ALA A 118 6.23 3.37 -19.81
C ALA A 118 7.22 2.67 -20.75
N GLU A 119 8.49 2.66 -20.38
CA GLU A 119 9.51 1.81 -21.00
C GLU A 119 9.34 0.37 -20.47
N LEU A 120 9.20 -0.60 -21.38
CA LEU A 120 9.14 -2.02 -21.04
C LEU A 120 10.56 -2.57 -20.89
N VAL A 121 11.10 -2.49 -19.67
CA VAL A 121 12.50 -2.86 -19.36
C VAL A 121 12.73 -4.37 -19.45
N HIS A 122 11.74 -5.17 -19.04
CA HIS A 122 11.80 -6.63 -19.07
C HIS A 122 10.40 -7.21 -19.17
N ILE A 123 10.25 -8.33 -19.88
CA ILE A 123 8.99 -9.07 -19.96
C ILE A 123 9.29 -10.57 -19.89
N GLU A 124 8.91 -11.21 -18.80
CA GLU A 124 8.99 -12.67 -18.65
C GLU A 124 7.65 -13.29 -19.04
N LYS A 125 7.61 -13.93 -20.21
CA LYS A 125 6.41 -14.57 -20.80
C LYS A 125 6.41 -16.09 -20.67
N ASN A 126 7.57 -16.69 -20.45
CA ASN A 126 7.78 -18.14 -20.43
C ASN A 126 7.87 -18.70 -19.00
N GLY A 127 7.76 -17.84 -17.98
CA GLY A 127 7.63 -18.25 -16.59
C GLY A 127 6.47 -19.22 -16.39
N THR A 128 6.76 -20.35 -15.75
CA THR A 128 5.85 -21.49 -15.55
C THR A 128 5.05 -21.42 -14.24
N ILE A 129 5.02 -20.25 -13.60
CA ILE A 129 4.42 -19.97 -12.29
C ILE A 129 3.92 -18.52 -12.26
N VAL A 130 4.75 -17.60 -12.77
CA VAL A 130 4.47 -16.16 -12.85
C VAL A 130 4.96 -15.60 -14.17
N GLN A 131 4.17 -14.72 -14.77
CA GLN A 131 4.59 -13.82 -15.84
C GLN A 131 4.77 -12.41 -15.27
N GLU A 132 5.83 -11.72 -15.68
CA GLU A 132 6.16 -10.38 -15.18
C GLU A 132 6.33 -9.38 -16.32
N VAL A 133 5.86 -8.15 -16.11
CA VAL A 133 6.12 -6.98 -16.96
C VAL A 133 6.77 -5.90 -16.10
N HIS A 134 7.99 -5.53 -16.43
CA HIS A 134 8.74 -4.48 -15.74
C HIS A 134 8.63 -3.18 -16.54
N GLN A 135 7.98 -2.18 -15.95
CA GLN A 135 7.71 -0.86 -16.50
C GLN A 135 8.57 0.19 -15.79
N LYS A 136 9.22 1.06 -16.57
CA LYS A 136 9.86 2.27 -16.07
C LYS A 136 9.11 3.50 -16.60
N PHE A 137 8.55 4.28 -15.69
CA PHE A 137 7.87 5.55 -16.01
C PHE A 137 8.86 6.72 -15.94
N SER A 138 9.83 6.66 -15.01
CA SER A 138 10.90 7.64 -14.88
C SER A 138 12.11 7.01 -14.18
N ASP A 139 13.22 7.75 -14.05
CA ASP A 139 14.39 7.29 -13.26
C ASP A 139 14.11 7.10 -11.76
N TRP A 140 12.98 7.61 -11.27
CA TRP A 140 12.53 7.51 -9.88
C TRP A 140 11.18 6.79 -9.73
N LEU A 141 10.60 6.24 -10.80
CA LEU A 141 9.34 5.48 -10.73
C LEU A 141 9.36 4.26 -11.65
N THR A 142 9.34 3.09 -11.04
CA THR A 142 9.25 1.78 -11.71
C THR A 142 8.10 0.95 -11.14
N GLN A 143 7.48 0.11 -11.97
CA GLN A 143 6.44 -0.84 -11.59
C GLN A 143 6.76 -2.23 -12.15
N VAL A 144 6.42 -3.27 -11.40
CA VAL A 144 6.33 -4.64 -11.90
C VAL A 144 4.87 -5.08 -11.81
N ILE A 145 4.32 -5.52 -12.93
CA ILE A 145 3.01 -6.17 -13.00
C ILE A 145 3.26 -7.69 -13.02
N ARG A 146 2.61 -8.45 -12.12
CA ARG A 146 2.69 -9.92 -12.08
C ARG A 146 1.33 -10.55 -12.31
N VAL A 147 1.34 -11.64 -13.08
CA VAL A 147 0.20 -12.57 -13.21
C VAL A 147 0.70 -13.95 -12.82
N TYR A 148 0.13 -14.53 -11.77
CA TYR A 148 0.42 -15.91 -11.35
C TYR A 148 -0.58 -16.88 -11.98
N ASP A 149 -0.15 -18.12 -12.20
CA ASP A 149 -0.96 -19.11 -12.93
C ASP A 149 -2.24 -19.53 -12.19
N ASP A 150 -2.23 -19.45 -10.85
CA ASP A 150 -3.31 -19.86 -9.94
C ASP A 150 -4.00 -18.70 -9.18
N ALA A 151 -3.62 -17.45 -9.45
CA ALA A 151 -4.21 -16.27 -8.80
C ALA A 151 -5.46 -15.74 -9.53
N ASP A 152 -6.44 -15.25 -8.78
CA ASP A 152 -7.62 -14.53 -9.25
C ASP A 152 -7.43 -12.99 -9.32
N PHE A 153 -6.18 -12.52 -9.16
CA PHE A 153 -5.80 -11.12 -9.17
C PHE A 153 -4.53 -10.87 -10.01
N VAL A 154 -4.28 -9.60 -10.33
CA VAL A 154 -3.03 -9.11 -10.92
C VAL A 154 -2.29 -8.32 -9.85
N GLU A 155 -1.03 -8.65 -9.57
CA GLU A 155 -0.21 -7.92 -8.59
C GLU A 155 0.43 -6.70 -9.26
N PHE A 156 0.27 -5.52 -8.66
CA PHE A 156 0.97 -4.30 -9.05
C PHE A 156 1.95 -3.92 -7.94
N ASN A 157 3.24 -3.94 -8.24
CA ASN A 157 4.30 -3.62 -7.28
C ASN A 157 5.11 -2.44 -7.80
N TRP A 158 5.01 -1.27 -7.15
CA TRP A 158 5.72 -0.07 -7.59
C TRP A 158 6.74 0.42 -6.56
N VAL A 159 7.80 1.05 -7.08
CA VAL A 159 8.81 1.75 -6.28
C VAL A 159 8.81 3.22 -6.72
N VAL A 160 8.44 4.09 -5.80
CA VAL A 160 8.60 5.55 -5.93
C VAL A 160 9.86 5.93 -5.15
N GLY A 161 10.89 6.35 -5.88
CA GLY A 161 12.16 6.84 -5.34
C GLY A 161 12.11 8.32 -4.95
N SER A 162 13.25 8.99 -5.06
CA SER A 162 13.38 10.42 -4.76
C SER A 162 12.59 11.28 -5.75
N ILE A 163 11.40 11.73 -5.32
CA ILE A 163 10.55 12.64 -6.09
C ILE A 163 11.32 13.93 -6.40
N PRO A 164 11.41 14.37 -7.67
CA PRO A 164 12.17 15.56 -8.03
C PRO A 164 11.46 16.84 -7.55
N VAL A 165 12.15 17.66 -6.76
CA VAL A 165 11.61 18.93 -6.19
C VAL A 165 12.47 20.16 -6.52
N ALA A 166 13.43 20.04 -7.43
CA ALA A 166 14.30 21.14 -7.87
C ALA A 166 13.53 22.29 -8.57
N ASP A 167 12.32 22.00 -9.08
CA ASP A 167 11.36 22.96 -9.62
C ASP A 167 10.53 23.68 -8.53
N GLN A 168 10.83 23.42 -7.24
CA GLN A 168 10.14 23.96 -6.06
C GLN A 168 8.66 23.58 -5.97
N LYS A 169 8.22 22.50 -6.65
CA LYS A 169 6.84 21.99 -6.58
C LYS A 169 6.76 20.69 -5.80
N GLY A 170 6.00 20.68 -4.71
CA GLY A 170 5.57 19.46 -4.04
C GLY A 170 4.71 18.60 -4.98
N LYS A 171 4.92 17.29 -4.97
CA LYS A 171 4.26 16.33 -5.88
C LYS A 171 3.66 15.17 -5.09
N GLU A 172 2.34 15.13 -5.02
CA GLU A 172 1.60 14.03 -4.39
C GLU A 172 1.36 12.97 -5.47
N ILE A 173 2.17 11.90 -5.49
CA ILE A 173 2.12 10.86 -6.53
C ILE A 173 0.91 9.96 -6.33
N ILE A 174 0.21 9.61 -7.40
CA ILE A 174 -0.91 8.67 -7.42
C ILE A 174 -0.70 7.60 -8.49
N THR A 175 -1.23 6.41 -8.24
CA THR A 175 -1.54 5.44 -9.30
C THR A 175 -3.04 5.49 -9.57
N ARG A 176 -3.44 5.56 -10.84
CA ARG A 176 -4.84 5.65 -11.26
C ARG A 176 -5.15 4.58 -12.29
N PHE A 177 -6.32 3.97 -12.13
CA PHE A 177 -6.87 2.92 -12.98
C PHE A 177 -8.18 3.45 -13.56
N ASP A 178 -8.18 3.74 -14.86
CA ASP A 178 -9.32 4.26 -15.60
C ASP A 178 -9.98 3.11 -16.38
N THR A 179 -11.22 2.79 -16.03
CA THR A 179 -12.03 1.73 -16.66
C THR A 179 -13.24 2.32 -17.40
N GLU A 180 -13.98 1.48 -18.12
CA GLU A 180 -15.23 1.90 -18.78
C GLU A 180 -16.49 1.68 -17.92
N LEU A 181 -16.35 1.18 -16.69
CA LEU A 181 -17.47 0.90 -15.78
C LEU A 181 -18.29 2.16 -15.45
N LYS A 182 -19.57 1.97 -15.15
CA LYS A 182 -20.52 3.04 -14.79
C LYS A 182 -20.92 2.90 -13.32
N ASN A 183 -20.36 3.75 -12.48
CA ASN A 183 -20.51 3.72 -11.02
C ASN A 183 -21.35 4.89 -10.45
N ASP A 184 -21.85 5.82 -11.27
CA ASP A 184 -22.68 6.98 -10.86
C ASP A 184 -22.06 7.80 -9.71
N GLY A 185 -20.74 7.97 -9.74
CA GLY A 185 -19.97 8.60 -8.66
C GLY A 185 -20.03 7.88 -7.30
N ILE A 186 -20.48 6.61 -7.25
CA ILE A 186 -20.48 5.75 -6.06
C ILE A 186 -19.22 4.89 -6.05
N PHE A 187 -18.57 4.81 -4.90
CA PHE A 187 -17.41 3.93 -4.69
C PHE A 187 -17.38 3.45 -3.25
N TYR A 188 -16.56 2.45 -2.95
CA TYR A 188 -16.58 1.76 -1.67
C TYR A 188 -15.17 1.67 -1.10
N THR A 189 -15.01 1.98 0.18
CA THR A 189 -13.73 1.89 0.90
C THR A 189 -13.93 1.11 2.19
N ASP A 190 -12.93 0.36 2.63
CA ASP A 190 -13.00 -0.24 3.96
C ASP A 190 -12.96 0.79 5.12
N SER A 191 -13.28 0.29 6.31
CA SER A 191 -13.11 0.95 7.60
C SER A 191 -12.17 0.08 8.44
N ASN A 192 -10.91 0.49 8.56
CA ASN A 192 -9.89 -0.22 9.34
C ASN A 192 -9.73 -1.70 8.94
N GLY A 193 -9.78 -2.00 7.64
CA GLY A 193 -9.70 -3.36 7.10
C GLY A 193 -10.93 -4.24 7.32
N ARG A 194 -12.00 -3.70 7.90
CA ARG A 194 -13.20 -4.46 8.32
C ARG A 194 -14.42 -4.15 7.45
N GLU A 195 -15.28 -3.24 7.91
CA GLU A 195 -16.56 -2.92 7.26
C GLU A 195 -16.34 -2.17 5.95
N ILE A 196 -17.22 -2.37 4.97
CA ILE A 196 -17.20 -1.60 3.73
C ILE A 196 -18.18 -0.44 3.83
N ILE A 197 -17.68 0.78 3.63
CA ILE A 197 -18.47 2.00 3.65
C ILE A 197 -18.67 2.51 2.22
N GLN A 198 -19.94 2.69 1.84
CA GLN A 198 -20.30 3.37 0.60
C GLN A 198 -19.96 4.86 0.68
N ARG A 199 -19.26 5.35 -0.35
CA ARG A 199 -18.94 6.75 -0.60
C ARG A 199 -19.71 7.22 -1.83
N ARG A 200 -19.99 8.51 -1.88
CA ARG A 200 -20.57 9.17 -3.07
C ARG A 200 -19.84 10.49 -3.29
N LEU A 201 -19.41 10.72 -4.52
CA LEU A 201 -18.69 11.91 -4.94
C LEU A 201 -19.46 13.18 -4.57
N ASN A 202 -18.77 14.13 -3.93
CA ASN A 202 -19.28 15.43 -3.48
C ASN A 202 -20.48 15.38 -2.51
N TYR A 203 -20.69 14.26 -1.80
CA TYR A 203 -21.85 14.07 -0.92
C TYR A 203 -21.45 13.84 0.55
N ARG A 204 -22.35 14.21 1.48
CA ARG A 204 -22.30 13.87 2.90
C ARG A 204 -23.71 13.47 3.39
N PRO A 205 -23.85 12.40 4.18
CA PRO A 205 -25.17 11.89 4.57
C PRO A 205 -25.88 12.72 5.64
N THR A 206 -25.13 13.49 6.44
CA THR A 206 -25.65 14.16 7.65
C THR A 206 -25.77 15.68 7.54
N TRP A 207 -25.24 16.31 6.49
CA TRP A 207 -25.44 17.75 6.23
C TRP A 207 -25.26 18.09 4.74
N ASN A 208 -25.89 19.18 4.31
CA ASN A 208 -25.66 19.76 2.98
C ASN A 208 -24.29 20.43 2.95
N VAL A 209 -23.34 19.80 2.27
CA VAL A 209 -21.95 20.26 2.18
C VAL A 209 -21.72 21.16 0.96
N ASN A 210 -20.99 22.26 1.14
CA ASN A 210 -20.39 23.00 0.04
C ASN A 210 -18.92 22.57 -0.10
N ILE A 211 -18.62 21.71 -1.08
CA ILE A 211 -17.28 21.16 -1.28
C ILE A 211 -16.40 22.21 -1.98
N GLN A 212 -15.54 22.89 -1.21
CA GLN A 212 -14.58 23.87 -1.75
C GLN A 212 -13.33 23.23 -2.34
N GLU A 213 -12.96 22.02 -1.90
CA GLU A 213 -11.78 21.27 -2.34
C GLU A 213 -12.26 19.93 -2.93
N PRO A 214 -12.66 19.86 -4.23
CA PRO A 214 -13.38 18.71 -4.80
C PRO A 214 -12.53 17.45 -5.01
N VAL A 215 -11.21 17.57 -5.01
CA VAL A 215 -10.30 16.41 -5.02
C VAL A 215 -10.16 15.88 -3.59
N ALA A 216 -9.51 16.67 -2.71
CA ALA A 216 -9.21 16.26 -1.34
C ALA A 216 -10.46 15.96 -0.49
N GLY A 217 -11.58 16.67 -0.72
CA GLY A 217 -12.86 16.44 -0.07
C GLY A 217 -13.53 15.10 -0.41
N ASN A 218 -13.00 14.34 -1.37
CA ASN A 218 -13.48 13.02 -1.75
C ASN A 218 -12.41 11.92 -1.59
N TYR A 219 -11.25 12.23 -1.03
CA TYR A 219 -10.26 11.23 -0.61
C TYR A 219 -10.66 10.59 0.72
N TYR A 220 -10.45 9.28 0.83
CA TYR A 220 -10.75 8.49 2.02
C TYR A 220 -9.58 7.55 2.37
N PRO A 221 -9.43 7.13 3.63
CA PRO A 221 -8.50 6.06 3.99
C PRO A 221 -8.90 4.75 3.31
N VAL A 222 -7.91 4.02 2.81
CA VAL A 222 -8.01 2.67 2.28
C VAL A 222 -6.95 1.83 2.98
N ASN A 223 -7.36 0.93 3.88
CA ASN A 223 -6.42 0.10 4.66
C ASN A 223 -6.31 -1.33 4.13
N SER A 224 -7.29 -1.78 3.34
CA SER A 224 -7.29 -3.09 2.69
C SER A 224 -7.85 -3.06 1.27
N ARG A 225 -8.89 -2.27 0.98
CA ARG A 225 -9.54 -2.26 -0.34
C ARG A 225 -10.38 -1.03 -0.65
N ILE A 226 -10.34 -0.67 -1.93
CA ILE A 226 -11.27 0.27 -2.58
C ILE A 226 -11.86 -0.40 -3.82
N TYR A 227 -13.15 -0.18 -4.10
CA TYR A 227 -13.76 -0.69 -5.33
C TYR A 227 -14.85 0.22 -5.91
N ILE A 228 -15.07 0.04 -7.20
CA ILE A 228 -16.24 0.53 -7.94
C ILE A 228 -16.98 -0.66 -8.53
N ALA A 229 -18.29 -0.52 -8.72
CA ALA A 229 -19.13 -1.55 -9.32
C ALA A 229 -20.03 -0.94 -10.38
N ASP A 230 -20.17 -1.63 -11.50
CA ASP A 230 -21.17 -1.36 -12.53
C ASP A 230 -22.39 -2.27 -12.28
N PRO A 231 -23.54 -1.73 -11.87
CA PRO A 231 -24.72 -2.55 -11.58
C PRO A 231 -25.42 -3.06 -12.84
N THR A 232 -25.14 -2.47 -14.02
CA THR A 232 -25.71 -2.88 -15.30
C THR A 232 -24.93 -4.06 -15.88
N GLU A 233 -23.60 -3.94 -15.97
CA GLU A 233 -22.70 -5.00 -16.44
C GLU A 233 -22.47 -6.09 -15.37
N LYS A 234 -22.80 -5.81 -14.10
CA LYS A 234 -22.56 -6.67 -12.93
C LYS A 234 -21.08 -6.98 -12.69
N VAL A 235 -20.21 -6.03 -13.03
CA VAL A 235 -18.75 -6.13 -12.87
C VAL A 235 -18.28 -5.22 -11.74
N GLN A 236 -17.41 -5.74 -10.88
CA GLN A 236 -16.76 -4.97 -9.81
C GLN A 236 -15.25 -4.89 -10.08
N PHE A 237 -14.70 -3.68 -10.13
CA PHE A 237 -13.25 -3.46 -10.16
C PHE A 237 -12.77 -3.14 -8.75
N THR A 238 -11.94 -4.02 -8.19
CA THR A 238 -11.44 -3.93 -6.81
C THR A 238 -9.92 -3.79 -6.80
N MET A 239 -9.43 -2.80 -6.07
CA MET A 239 -8.01 -2.66 -5.74
C MET A 239 -7.81 -3.07 -4.28
N LEU A 240 -6.88 -4.00 -4.05
CA LEU A 240 -6.43 -4.37 -2.70
C LEU A 240 -5.12 -3.65 -2.40
N THR A 241 -4.93 -3.23 -1.15
CA THR A 241 -3.73 -2.50 -0.71
C THR A 241 -2.91 -3.32 0.28
N ASP A 242 -1.58 -3.25 0.18
CA ASP A 242 -0.65 -3.90 1.12
C ASP A 242 -0.32 -3.02 2.34
N ARG A 243 -0.93 -1.84 2.41
CA ARG A 243 -0.75 -0.80 3.44
C ARG A 243 -1.92 0.20 3.42
N SER A 244 -1.98 1.05 4.43
CA SER A 244 -2.84 2.23 4.45
C SER A 244 -2.44 3.26 3.38
N GLN A 245 -3.39 3.67 2.56
CA GLN A 245 -3.25 4.69 1.51
C GLN A 245 -4.44 5.66 1.54
N GLY A 246 -4.28 6.85 0.97
CA GLY A 246 -5.42 7.69 0.58
C GLY A 246 -5.94 7.25 -0.78
N GLY A 247 -7.25 7.06 -0.93
CA GLY A 247 -7.86 6.65 -2.20
C GLY A 247 -9.18 7.33 -2.52
N SER A 248 -9.56 7.33 -3.79
CA SER A 248 -10.81 7.92 -4.27
C SER A 248 -11.30 7.35 -5.61
N SER A 249 -12.51 7.75 -6.01
CA SER A 249 -13.06 7.65 -7.36
C SER A 249 -13.59 9.03 -7.74
N LEU A 250 -12.74 9.85 -8.39
CA LEU A 250 -13.06 11.26 -8.71
C LEU A 250 -13.74 11.46 -10.06
N ARG A 251 -13.74 10.42 -10.91
CA ARG A 251 -14.38 10.41 -12.23
C ARG A 251 -15.00 9.04 -12.47
N GLU A 252 -16.01 9.02 -13.33
CA GLU A 252 -16.74 7.81 -13.69
C GLU A 252 -15.79 6.70 -14.19
N GLY A 253 -15.96 5.48 -13.71
CA GLY A 253 -15.16 4.31 -14.08
C GLY A 253 -13.73 4.29 -13.53
N SER A 254 -13.31 5.26 -12.73
CA SER A 254 -11.91 5.41 -12.31
C SER A 254 -11.71 5.17 -10.81
N VAL A 255 -10.57 4.62 -10.44
CA VAL A 255 -10.10 4.49 -9.05
C VAL A 255 -8.66 4.94 -8.95
N GLU A 256 -8.31 5.69 -7.91
CA GLU A 256 -6.95 6.13 -7.66
C GLU A 256 -6.51 5.92 -6.20
N LEU A 257 -5.22 5.64 -6.05
CA LEU A 257 -4.54 5.51 -4.77
C LEU A 257 -3.31 6.41 -4.74
N MET A 258 -3.14 7.17 -3.66
CA MET A 258 -1.94 7.94 -3.39
C MET A 258 -0.79 7.01 -3.02
N CYS A 259 0.33 7.12 -3.74
CA CYS A 259 1.52 6.31 -3.52
C CYS A 259 2.25 6.79 -2.25
N THR A 260 2.39 5.90 -1.26
CA THR A 260 3.12 6.23 -0.03
C THR A 260 4.63 6.32 -0.27
N ALA A 261 5.33 7.20 0.45
CA ALA A 261 6.80 7.29 0.44
C ALA A 261 7.51 6.15 1.22
N LEU A 262 6.99 4.93 1.13
CA LEU A 262 7.56 3.71 1.72
C LEU A 262 8.31 2.92 0.62
N LYS A 263 9.56 2.58 0.89
CA LYS A 263 10.50 1.91 -0.04
C LYS A 263 10.24 0.40 -0.18
N ARG A 264 9.47 -0.18 0.75
CA ARG A 264 9.02 -1.59 0.77
C ARG A 264 7.73 -1.73 1.57
N SER A 265 7.08 -2.88 1.49
CA SER A 265 5.96 -3.26 2.38
C SER A 265 6.45 -3.41 3.82
N LEU A 266 5.58 -3.07 4.78
CA LEU A 266 5.80 -3.39 6.19
C LEU A 266 5.61 -4.90 6.40
N PRO A 267 6.14 -5.49 7.49
CA PRO A 267 5.81 -6.87 7.85
C PRO A 267 4.28 -7.06 7.97
N GLY A 268 3.76 -8.23 7.58
CA GLY A 268 2.31 -8.49 7.51
C GLY A 268 1.55 -8.45 8.85
N ASN A 269 2.24 -8.24 9.97
CA ASN A 269 1.70 -8.00 11.30
C ASN A 269 1.93 -6.57 11.83
N VAL A 270 2.42 -5.64 11.00
CA VAL A 270 2.71 -4.25 11.36
C VAL A 270 1.96 -3.28 10.46
N GLN A 271 1.21 -2.35 11.07
CA GLN A 271 0.52 -1.28 10.36
C GLN A 271 1.07 0.11 10.72
N LEU A 272 1.14 0.99 9.71
CA LEU A 272 1.45 2.41 9.88
C LEU A 272 0.17 3.15 10.30
N LEU A 273 0.13 3.59 11.57
CA LEU A 273 -1.00 4.34 12.13
C LEU A 273 -0.88 5.85 11.92
N THR A 274 0.34 6.38 11.92
CA THR A 274 0.56 7.81 11.71
C THR A 274 1.93 8.07 11.10
N LEU A 275 1.97 8.96 10.11
CA LEU A 275 3.17 9.60 9.62
C LEU A 275 2.89 11.11 9.51
N GLU A 276 3.39 11.87 10.47
CA GLU A 276 2.89 13.21 10.80
C GLU A 276 4.06 14.17 10.98
N HIS A 277 4.01 15.38 10.39
CA HIS A 277 5.07 16.39 10.63
C HIS A 277 4.94 16.91 12.07
N TRP A 278 6.04 16.92 12.82
CA TRP A 278 6.01 17.17 14.27
C TRP A 278 6.92 18.36 14.64
N ASN A 279 6.38 19.34 15.37
CA ASN A 279 7.08 20.55 15.83
C ASN A 279 7.71 21.40 14.70
N LYS A 280 8.92 21.95 14.94
CA LYS A 280 9.68 22.80 14.01
C LYS A 280 10.94 22.06 13.59
N GLY A 281 11.17 21.93 12.28
CA GLY A 281 12.30 21.17 11.71
C GLY A 281 11.80 20.17 10.67
N ASP A 282 12.61 19.16 10.34
CA ASP A 282 12.25 18.04 9.46
C ASP A 282 11.73 16.81 10.24
N GLN A 283 11.45 16.97 11.54
CA GLN A 283 10.97 15.94 12.45
C GLN A 283 9.60 15.37 12.05
N VAL A 284 9.47 14.04 12.14
CA VAL A 284 8.24 13.31 11.81
C VAL A 284 7.85 12.38 12.96
N LEU A 285 6.61 12.51 13.43
CA LEU A 285 5.98 11.55 14.33
C LEU A 285 5.51 10.32 13.54
N LEU A 286 6.08 9.18 13.91
CA LEU A 286 5.81 7.88 13.31
C LEU A 286 5.16 6.97 14.35
N ARG A 287 3.90 6.57 14.12
CA ARG A 287 3.21 5.56 14.94
C ARG A 287 3.04 4.26 14.16
N LEU A 288 3.47 3.16 14.78
CA LEU A 288 3.37 1.81 14.24
C LEU A 288 2.68 0.92 15.26
N GLU A 289 1.78 0.06 14.80
CA GLU A 289 1.15 -0.96 15.65
C GLU A 289 1.47 -2.37 15.20
N HIS A 290 1.42 -3.29 16.17
CA HIS A 290 1.34 -4.72 15.93
C HIS A 290 -0.11 -5.15 16.18
N PHE A 291 -0.85 -5.40 15.10
CA PHE A 291 -2.32 -5.49 15.16
C PHE A 291 -2.87 -6.88 15.51
N PHE A 292 -2.02 -7.92 15.51
CA PHE A 292 -2.37 -9.23 16.07
C PHE A 292 -2.04 -9.31 17.56
N GLU A 293 -2.93 -9.91 18.35
CA GLU A 293 -2.66 -10.31 19.73
C GLU A 293 -1.93 -11.67 19.80
N LYS A 294 -1.38 -11.97 20.98
CA LYS A 294 -0.67 -13.23 21.27
C LYS A 294 -1.55 -14.47 21.06
N ASN A 295 -2.88 -14.32 21.18
CA ASN A 295 -3.84 -15.42 21.19
C ASN A 295 -4.70 -15.51 19.90
N ASP A 296 -4.50 -14.64 18.91
CA ASP A 296 -5.33 -14.53 17.69
C ASP A 296 -5.25 -15.74 16.73
N GLN A 297 -4.52 -16.80 17.11
CA GLN A 297 -4.24 -17.99 16.30
C GLN A 297 -3.59 -17.68 14.93
N ALA A 298 -3.09 -16.46 14.71
CA ALA A 298 -2.45 -16.00 13.47
C ALA A 298 -1.01 -16.52 13.27
N GLY A 299 -0.63 -17.60 13.95
CA GLY A 299 0.66 -18.28 13.82
C GLY A 299 1.86 -17.34 14.05
N GLU A 300 2.74 -17.23 13.06
CA GLU A 300 3.91 -16.36 13.11
C GLU A 300 3.55 -14.86 13.22
N PHE A 301 2.39 -14.43 12.72
CA PHE A 301 1.97 -13.03 12.77
C PHE A 301 1.61 -12.54 14.18
N SER A 302 1.28 -13.45 15.10
CA SER A 302 1.09 -13.14 16.54
C SER A 302 2.43 -13.02 17.31
N LYS A 303 3.58 -13.30 16.68
CA LYS A 303 4.90 -13.24 17.34
C LYS A 303 5.57 -11.87 17.15
N PRO A 304 6.46 -11.45 18.07
CA PRO A 304 7.25 -10.24 17.92
C PRO A 304 8.03 -10.21 16.60
N VAL A 305 7.98 -9.07 15.90
CA VAL A 305 8.64 -8.85 14.62
C VAL A 305 9.65 -7.70 14.72
N ASN A 306 10.80 -7.87 14.08
CA ASN A 306 11.84 -6.84 13.96
C ASN A 306 11.97 -6.45 12.49
N PHE A 307 11.99 -5.15 12.20
CA PHE A 307 12.23 -4.66 10.86
C PHE A 307 12.93 -3.29 10.89
N SER A 308 13.82 -3.05 9.92
CA SER A 308 14.47 -1.75 9.76
C SER A 308 13.47 -0.71 9.22
N LEU A 309 13.31 0.40 9.96
CA LEU A 309 12.56 1.57 9.50
C LEU A 309 13.29 2.28 8.35
N GLN A 310 14.62 2.35 8.38
CA GLN A 310 15.38 2.98 7.30
C GLN A 310 15.28 2.22 5.96
N ALA A 311 15.06 0.91 6.00
CA ALA A 311 14.73 0.14 4.81
C ALA A 311 13.24 0.25 4.45
N ALA A 312 12.36 0.63 5.37
CA ALA A 312 10.92 0.80 5.15
C ALA A 312 10.56 2.14 4.48
N PHE A 313 11.20 3.24 4.85
CA PHE A 313 10.90 4.58 4.35
C PHE A 313 11.86 5.04 3.24
N VAL A 314 11.38 5.86 2.31
CA VAL A 314 12.18 6.42 1.20
C VAL A 314 13.11 7.54 1.69
N ARG A 315 12.69 8.31 2.70
CA ARG A 315 13.56 9.28 3.37
C ARG A 315 14.66 8.56 4.16
N THR A 316 15.90 8.99 3.95
CA THR A 316 16.89 9.12 5.02
C THR A 316 16.30 10.03 6.10
N ILE A 317 16.36 9.70 7.38
CA ILE A 317 15.68 10.44 8.47
C ILE A 317 16.75 11.10 9.41
N GLU A 318 16.38 11.71 10.54
CA GLU A 318 17.29 12.41 11.49
C GLU A 318 17.97 11.50 12.57
N ASP A 319 17.30 11.20 13.70
CA ASP A 319 17.87 10.53 14.90
C ASP A 319 16.75 9.98 15.83
N MET A 320 16.97 8.80 16.44
CA MET A 320 15.93 7.85 16.88
C MET A 320 15.39 8.09 18.31
N THR A 321 14.28 8.83 18.45
CA THR A 321 13.62 9.05 19.76
C THR A 321 12.29 8.29 19.93
N GLU A 322 12.16 7.52 21.02
CA GLU A 322 10.94 6.80 21.42
C GLU A 322 10.13 7.58 22.48
N MET A 323 8.80 7.69 22.31
CA MET A 323 7.93 8.60 23.07
C MET A 323 6.80 7.86 23.82
N ASN A 324 5.96 8.62 24.54
CA ASN A 324 4.65 8.15 24.95
C ASN A 324 3.63 8.29 23.78
N LEU A 325 2.47 7.62 23.88
CA LEU A 325 1.49 7.54 22.79
C LEU A 325 1.00 8.90 22.25
N VAL A 326 0.95 9.91 23.13
CA VAL A 326 0.52 11.29 22.84
C VAL A 326 1.68 12.20 22.42
N ALA A 327 2.91 11.67 22.31
CA ALA A 327 4.13 12.39 21.97
C ALA A 327 4.42 13.62 22.85
N THR A 328 4.16 13.55 24.15
CA THR A 328 4.44 14.64 25.11
C THR A 328 5.69 14.42 25.96
N GLU A 329 6.15 13.17 26.10
CA GLU A 329 7.39 12.83 26.83
C GLU A 329 8.11 11.64 26.18
N THR A 330 9.43 11.57 26.34
CA THR A 330 10.23 10.40 25.91
C THR A 330 9.86 9.19 26.74
N LYS A 331 9.77 8.00 26.12
CA LYS A 331 9.32 6.77 26.79
C LYS A 331 10.13 6.41 28.03
N GLY A 332 11.43 6.68 28.04
CA GLY A 332 12.31 6.48 29.20
C GLY A 332 11.94 7.31 30.44
N ASN A 333 11.16 8.38 30.28
CA ASN A 333 10.65 9.20 31.39
C ASN A 333 9.25 8.77 31.87
N THR A 334 8.53 7.94 31.11
CA THR A 334 7.19 7.47 31.48
C THR A 334 7.26 6.61 32.75
N ARG A 335 6.50 6.99 33.79
CA ARG A 335 6.38 6.21 35.03
C ARG A 335 5.02 5.53 35.08
N ARG A 336 5.02 4.21 35.21
CA ARG A 336 3.81 3.45 35.53
C ARG A 336 3.56 3.56 37.03
N PHE A 337 2.33 3.91 37.42
CA PHE A 337 1.92 3.81 38.82
C PHE A 337 1.87 2.34 39.25
N GLU A 338 2.45 2.04 40.41
CA GLU A 338 2.31 0.75 41.07
C GLU A 338 1.04 0.76 41.91
N PHE A 339 0.13 -0.17 41.62
CA PHE A 339 -1.10 -0.37 42.38
C PHE A 339 -1.05 -1.74 43.04
N GLU A 340 -1.33 -1.81 44.34
CA GLU A 340 -1.59 -3.09 45.00
C GLU A 340 -2.97 -3.59 44.58
N THR A 341 -3.02 -4.79 44.01
CA THR A 341 -4.24 -5.50 43.64
C THR A 341 -4.51 -6.62 44.64
N GLU A 342 -5.76 -7.06 44.79
CA GLU A 342 -6.12 -8.10 45.79
C GLU A 342 -5.27 -9.38 45.62
N GLY A 343 -5.07 -9.85 44.39
CA GLY A 343 -4.19 -11.01 44.13
C GLY A 343 -2.70 -10.77 44.44
N SER A 344 -2.23 -9.51 44.51
CA SER A 344 -0.87 -9.19 44.95
C SER A 344 -0.72 -9.18 46.49
N LEU A 345 -1.83 -8.99 47.21
CA LEU A 345 -1.88 -9.12 48.67
C LEU A 345 -1.90 -10.60 49.08
N GLU A 346 -2.66 -11.45 48.39
CA GLU A 346 -2.64 -12.91 48.60
C GLU A 346 -1.23 -13.51 48.35
N ALA A 347 -0.54 -13.05 47.31
CA ALA A 347 0.83 -13.46 47.01
C ALA A 347 1.86 -13.03 48.09
N LYS A 348 1.59 -11.94 48.83
CA LYS A 348 2.40 -11.53 50.00
C LYS A 348 1.98 -12.27 51.28
N GLY A 349 0.71 -12.66 51.41
CA GLY A 349 0.16 -13.33 52.59
C GLY A 349 0.51 -14.81 52.75
N LEU A 350 1.03 -15.46 51.70
CA LEU A 350 1.43 -16.88 51.72
C LEU A 350 2.86 -17.14 52.26
N MET A 351 3.51 -16.13 52.84
CA MET A 351 4.87 -16.21 53.43
C MET A 351 4.90 -15.81 54.93
N SER A 352 3.81 -16.03 55.66
CA SER A 352 3.80 -16.07 57.12
C SER A 352 2.80 -17.12 57.63
N GLY A 353 3.31 -18.27 58.06
CA GLY A 353 2.58 -19.23 58.89
C GLY A 353 2.76 -18.94 60.38
#